data_AF-A0A853AN66-F1
#
_entry.id   AF-A0A853AN66-F1
#
_cell.length_a   1.000
_cell.length_b   1.000
_cell.length_c   1.000
_cell.angle_alpha   90.00
_cell.angle_beta   90.00
_cell.angle_gamma   90.00
#
_symmetry.space_group_name_H-M   'P 1'
#
loop_
_entity.id
_entity.type
_entity.pdbx_description
1 polymer ?
#
loop_
_entity_poly.entity_id
_entity_poly.type
_entity_poly.pdbx_seq_one_letter_code
_entity_poly.pdbx_strand_id
1 'polypeptide(L)'
;MGLAASKFTRDTVGSRTLEGQLAETPRVPVDVGDEQQWLAWLAAESVERRGRDQLATALVTQCRDRGLPVPEHDQARLAAARELRDFELRLCQRVADEVGDAVESLEALLEEDSWLFGELCSGARPIDLRCLVRELDDVMSLQALGLPTDLAVGSTDHAWLRSLLTEAEKLTAVRELGLPSEVLAGVPAEVVAAWSARAAGARRSELRALPRPVRVAVLTALCVVRRAEITDLLGQALVGLLHHVRARAEHRLGAAAADASLPGAMSEVLLLKLARAAVEHPDDTVRTALYPVAGEQLLKQLMLDSAARAAAVTRRKRGVLRAAYSACYQQVLRSVLASLEFRSRDPDCWPLLAALGELVGDYTACWGRGRFYEPGHGAPLEGVVPPEWRPAVLDREGRVERIAYEFCVLLSLRDRLCTRQVWLGDGHRWGEPSDDDGPPDPDDEVRWPTQDP
;
A
#
# COMPACT_ATOMS: atom_id res chain seq x y z
N MET A 1 14.49 -0.66 29.04
CA MET A 1 14.49 0.47 30.01
C MET A 1 13.95 1.68 29.29
N GLY A 2 12.67 1.98 29.52
CA GLY A 2 11.94 3.05 28.83
C GLY A 2 12.22 4.42 29.46
N LEU A 3 12.75 5.33 28.65
CA LEU A 3 12.80 6.75 28.94
C LEU A 3 11.61 7.42 28.28
N ALA A 4 10.85 8.14 29.10
CA ALA A 4 9.49 8.59 28.85
C ALA A 4 9.35 9.55 27.65
N ALA A 5 8.66 9.08 26.62
CA ALA A 5 8.08 9.84 25.50
C ALA A 5 7.05 10.93 25.93
N SER A 6 6.78 11.06 27.24
CA SER A 6 5.77 11.98 27.79
C SER A 6 6.26 13.41 28.04
N LYS A 7 7.56 13.72 27.90
CA LYS A 7 8.06 15.09 28.14
C LYS A 7 8.10 15.97 26.90
N PHE A 8 8.03 15.39 25.70
CA PHE A 8 8.01 16.17 24.45
C PHE A 8 6.66 16.86 24.22
N THR A 9 5.56 16.16 24.51
CA THR A 9 4.18 16.63 24.27
C THR A 9 3.68 17.70 25.25
N ARG A 10 4.27 17.82 26.44
CA ARG A 10 3.81 18.83 27.41
C ARG A 10 4.26 20.25 27.09
N ASP A 11 5.39 20.41 26.41
CA ASP A 11 5.93 21.72 26.02
C ASP A 11 5.73 22.05 24.53
N THR A 12 5.28 21.09 23.71
CA THR A 12 4.91 21.32 22.30
C THR A 12 3.40 21.49 22.07
N VAL A 13 2.54 21.19 23.06
CA VAL A 13 1.11 21.56 22.98
C VAL A 13 0.92 23.01 23.39
N GLY A 14 1.22 23.86 22.42
CA GLY A 14 0.57 25.14 22.25
C GLY A 14 0.44 25.33 20.75
N SER A 15 -0.72 24.98 20.23
CA SER A 15 -1.29 25.34 18.92
C SER A 15 -1.41 26.87 18.73
N ARG A 16 -0.34 27.60 19.07
CA ARG A 16 -0.23 29.06 19.15
C ARG A 16 1.05 29.60 18.52
N THR A 17 1.84 28.78 17.82
CA THR A 17 3.13 29.23 17.28
C THR A 17 3.03 30.15 16.07
N LEU A 18 1.85 30.66 15.69
CA LEU A 18 1.75 31.82 14.79
C LEU A 18 0.55 32.77 15.00
N GLU A 19 -0.30 32.60 16.02
CA GLU A 19 -1.50 33.46 16.19
C GLU A 19 -1.69 34.16 17.54
N GLY A 20 -0.76 34.08 18.50
CA GLY A 20 -1.00 34.78 19.76
C GLY A 20 0.23 35.06 20.59
N GLN A 21 0.76 36.29 20.45
CA GLN A 21 1.02 37.21 21.56
C GLN A 21 1.68 38.51 21.04
N LEU A 22 0.84 39.46 20.63
CA LEU A 22 1.14 40.89 20.74
C LEU A 22 0.88 41.30 22.21
N ALA A 23 1.66 40.76 23.13
CA ALA A 23 1.75 41.29 24.47
C ALA A 23 3.19 41.75 24.65
N GLU A 24 3.41 43.06 24.45
CA GLU A 24 4.65 43.74 24.81
C GLU A 24 4.93 43.47 26.29
N THR A 25 5.79 42.49 26.55
CA THR A 25 6.41 42.33 27.85
C THR A 25 7.49 43.42 27.97
N PRO A 26 7.56 44.13 29.10
CA PRO A 26 8.49 45.23 29.26
C PRO A 26 9.92 44.71 29.09
N ARG A 27 10.61 45.19 28.05
CA ARG A 27 11.99 44.85 27.76
C ARG A 27 12.88 45.37 28.89
N VAL A 28 13.46 44.46 29.67
CA VAL A 28 14.65 44.77 30.47
C VAL A 28 15.77 45.11 29.47
N PRO A 29 16.52 46.22 29.64
CA PRO A 29 17.54 46.63 28.69
C PRO A 29 18.69 45.62 28.73
N VAL A 30 18.74 44.73 27.74
CA VAL A 30 19.87 43.85 27.44
C VAL A 30 20.78 44.59 26.46
N ASP A 31 22.10 44.49 26.63
CA ASP A 31 23.04 44.99 25.61
C ASP A 31 22.84 44.18 24.32
N VAL A 32 22.63 44.87 23.22
CA VAL A 32 22.36 44.26 21.90
C VAL A 32 23.50 43.33 21.48
N GLY A 33 24.73 43.59 21.95
CA GLY A 33 25.90 42.74 21.72
C GLY A 33 25.84 41.38 22.43
N ASP A 34 25.27 41.31 23.63
CA ASP A 34 25.16 40.07 24.40
C ASP A 34 24.06 39.16 23.82
N GLU A 35 22.92 39.75 23.43
CA GLU A 35 21.83 39.00 22.78
C GLU A 35 22.29 38.39 21.45
N GLN A 36 23.06 39.12 20.64
CA GLN A 36 23.59 38.58 19.37
C GLN A 36 24.54 37.40 19.58
N GLN A 37 25.35 37.41 20.64
CA GLN A 37 26.25 36.30 20.96
C GLN A 37 25.47 35.05 21.42
N TRP A 38 24.41 35.24 22.19
CA TRP A 38 23.52 34.15 22.60
C TRP A 38 22.84 33.49 21.40
N LEU A 39 22.29 34.30 20.49
CA LEU A 39 21.64 33.86 19.26
C LEU A 39 22.63 33.16 18.32
N ALA A 40 23.83 33.71 18.12
CA ALA A 40 24.88 33.10 17.30
C ALA A 40 25.32 31.72 17.84
N TRP A 41 25.41 31.53 19.16
CA TRP A 41 25.70 30.23 19.74
C TRP A 41 24.54 29.25 19.57
N LEU A 42 23.31 29.68 19.86
CA LEU A 42 22.11 28.85 19.70
C LEU A 42 21.91 28.39 18.25
N ALA A 43 22.25 29.23 17.26
CA ALA A 43 22.20 28.87 15.85
C ALA A 43 23.28 27.85 15.43
N ALA A 44 24.41 27.80 16.14
CA ALA A 44 25.51 26.86 15.91
C ALA A 44 25.32 25.52 16.65
N GLU A 45 24.54 25.50 17.73
CA GLU A 45 24.15 24.29 18.42
C GLU A 45 23.06 23.56 17.63
N SER A 46 23.07 22.22 17.59
CA SER A 46 22.05 21.44 16.88
C SER A 46 20.68 21.56 17.58
N VAL A 47 19.92 22.58 17.19
CA VAL A 47 18.52 22.85 17.62
C VAL A 47 17.59 21.66 17.33
N GLU A 48 17.99 20.79 16.39
CA GLU A 48 17.25 19.63 15.88
C GLU A 48 16.71 18.64 16.93
N ARG A 49 17.21 18.65 18.17
CA ARG A 49 16.83 17.66 19.21
C ARG A 49 16.46 18.25 20.58
N ARG A 50 16.34 19.57 20.73
CA ARG A 50 16.09 20.20 22.03
C ARG A 50 14.86 21.10 22.03
N GLY A 51 13.97 20.89 23.00
CA GLY A 51 12.84 21.78 23.24
C GLY A 51 13.26 23.13 23.84
N ARG A 52 12.35 24.12 23.84
CA ARG A 52 12.60 25.49 24.33
C ARG A 52 13.31 25.52 25.69
N ASP A 53 12.81 24.76 26.66
CA ASP A 53 13.32 24.82 28.03
C ASP A 53 14.68 24.10 28.17
N GLN A 54 14.95 23.11 27.30
CA GLN A 54 16.26 22.46 27.21
C GLN A 54 17.30 23.39 26.56
N LEU A 55 16.91 24.14 25.52
CA LEU A 55 17.76 25.16 24.88
C LEU A 55 18.05 26.32 25.82
N ALA A 56 17.05 26.80 26.57
CA ALA A 56 17.23 27.84 27.57
C ALA A 56 18.20 27.38 28.68
N THR A 57 18.05 26.14 29.16
CA THR A 57 18.97 25.57 30.16
C THR A 57 20.39 25.44 29.60
N ALA A 58 20.54 24.97 28.36
CA ALA A 58 21.83 24.81 27.71
C ALA A 58 22.53 26.16 27.48
N LEU A 59 21.78 27.19 27.09
CA LEU A 59 22.29 28.56 26.95
C LEU A 59 22.85 29.09 28.27
N VAL A 60 22.10 28.93 29.37
CA VAL A 60 22.54 29.36 30.70
C VAL A 60 23.83 28.64 31.13
N THR A 61 23.93 27.33 30.88
CA THR A 61 25.16 26.56 31.16
C THR A 61 26.33 27.07 30.33
N GLN A 62 26.14 27.28 29.04
CA GLN A 62 27.20 27.75 28.14
C GLN A 62 27.69 29.15 28.49
N CYS A 63 26.80 30.08 28.86
CA CYS A 63 27.20 31.42 29.27
C CYS A 63 28.08 31.38 30.51
N ARG A 64 27.78 30.48 31.47
CA ARG A 64 28.64 30.26 32.64
C ARG A 64 30.01 29.72 32.26
N ASP A 65 30.06 28.72 31.37
CA ASP A 65 31.30 28.08 30.97
C ASP A 65 32.23 29.01 30.17
N ARG A 66 31.65 29.94 29.38
CA ARG A 66 32.39 30.93 28.59
C ARG A 66 32.67 32.25 29.30
N GLY A 67 32.21 32.42 30.54
CA GLY A 67 32.34 33.67 31.28
C GLY A 67 31.55 34.83 30.67
N LEU A 68 30.51 34.53 29.88
CA LEU A 68 29.59 35.52 29.30
C LEU A 68 28.53 35.94 30.34
N PRO A 69 27.92 37.12 30.19
CA PRO A 69 26.78 37.50 31.02
C PRO A 69 25.68 36.45 30.91
N VAL A 70 25.27 35.93 32.07
CA VAL A 70 24.28 34.85 32.16
C VAL A 70 22.88 35.48 32.05
N PRO A 71 22.08 35.11 31.04
CA PRO A 71 20.73 35.63 30.91
C PRO A 71 19.85 35.20 32.09
N GLU A 72 18.89 36.05 32.45
CA GLU A 72 17.81 35.64 33.35
C GLU A 72 16.99 34.50 32.73
N HIS A 73 16.30 33.71 33.56
CA HIS A 73 15.56 32.53 33.10
C HIS A 73 14.55 32.87 31.99
N ASP A 74 13.84 33.99 32.10
CA ASP A 74 12.86 34.42 31.08
C ASP A 74 13.54 34.94 29.80
N GLN A 75 14.67 35.61 29.93
CA GLN A 75 15.48 36.05 28.78
C GLN A 75 16.03 34.85 28.00
N ALA A 76 16.52 33.83 28.70
CA ALA A 76 17.00 32.60 28.08
C ALA A 76 15.88 31.85 27.32
N ARG A 77 14.66 31.83 27.88
CA ARG A 77 13.49 31.24 27.20
C ARG A 77 13.05 32.02 25.98
N LEU A 78 13.10 33.35 26.03
CA LEU A 78 12.77 34.21 24.89
C LEU A 78 13.79 34.04 23.76
N ALA A 79 15.09 34.04 24.08
CA ALA A 79 16.15 33.79 23.10
C ALA A 79 16.02 32.39 22.47
N ALA A 80 15.78 31.35 23.28
CA ALA A 80 15.54 30.00 22.78
C ALA A 80 14.29 29.91 21.88
N ALA A 81 13.19 30.59 22.24
CA ALA A 81 11.97 30.61 21.43
C ALA A 81 12.16 31.36 20.10
N ARG A 82 12.98 32.42 20.09
CA ARG A 82 13.35 33.16 18.89
C ARG A 82 14.16 32.28 17.94
N GLU A 83 15.19 31.60 18.44
CA GLU A 83 16.03 30.72 17.63
C GLU A 83 15.28 29.51 17.09
N LEU A 84 14.36 28.93 17.87
CA LEU A 84 13.47 27.88 17.36
C LEU A 84 12.62 28.36 16.19
N ARG A 85 12.10 29.59 16.26
CA ARG A 85 11.31 30.19 15.17
C ARG A 85 12.17 30.47 13.94
N ASP A 86 13.35 31.05 14.14
CA ASP A 86 14.27 31.36 13.04
C ASP A 86 14.79 30.07 12.38
N PHE A 87 15.01 29.01 13.17
CA PHE A 87 15.31 27.67 12.67
C PHE A 87 14.15 27.08 11.86
N GLU A 88 12.91 27.13 12.35
CA GLU A 88 11.74 26.67 11.61
C GLU A 88 11.57 27.44 10.28
N LEU A 89 11.82 28.74 10.26
CA LEU A 89 11.78 29.55 9.05
C LEU A 89 12.89 29.16 8.05
N ARG A 90 14.11 28.86 8.53
CA ARG A 90 15.20 28.33 7.69
C ARG A 90 14.82 26.97 7.07
N LEU A 91 14.18 26.09 7.84
CA LEU A 91 13.65 24.83 7.31
C LEU A 91 12.56 25.07 6.27
N CYS A 92 11.61 25.97 6.53
CA CYS A 92 10.56 26.33 5.57
C CYS A 92 11.16 26.86 4.26
N GLN A 93 12.19 27.70 4.35
CA GLN A 93 12.89 28.23 3.18
C GLN A 93 13.56 27.13 2.37
N ARG A 94 14.31 26.25 3.02
CA ARG A 94 14.94 25.10 2.37
C ARG A 94 13.93 24.23 1.64
N VAL A 95 12.82 23.86 2.31
CA VAL A 95 11.77 23.05 1.70
C VAL A 95 11.18 23.78 0.49
N ALA A 96 10.90 25.09 0.59
CA ALA A 96 10.38 25.86 -0.54
C ALA A 96 11.35 25.92 -1.72
N ASP A 97 12.66 25.96 -1.46
CA ASP A 97 13.70 25.93 -2.49
C ASP A 97 13.83 24.54 -3.14
N GLU A 98 13.69 23.45 -2.36
CA GLU A 98 13.76 22.05 -2.83
C GLU A 98 12.52 21.62 -3.63
N VAL A 99 11.33 22.17 -3.36
CA VAL A 99 10.10 21.84 -4.09
C VAL A 99 10.20 22.22 -5.59
N GLY A 100 10.94 23.29 -5.92
CA GLY A 100 11.18 23.70 -7.31
C GLY A 100 9.90 24.01 -8.09
N ASP A 101 9.74 23.39 -9.26
CA ASP A 101 8.63 23.65 -10.19
C ASP A 101 7.26 23.24 -9.63
N ALA A 102 7.21 22.34 -8.64
CA ALA A 102 5.98 21.89 -8.01
C ALA A 102 5.31 22.96 -7.10
N VAL A 103 5.96 24.10 -6.86
CA VAL A 103 5.42 25.18 -6.02
C VAL A 103 4.11 25.71 -6.59
N GLU A 104 4.01 25.89 -7.91
CA GLU A 104 2.78 26.40 -8.54
C GLU A 104 1.62 25.40 -8.38
N SER A 105 1.89 24.10 -8.58
CA SER A 105 0.90 23.03 -8.37
C SER A 105 0.43 22.95 -6.91
N LEU A 106 1.33 23.16 -5.94
CA LEU A 106 0.96 23.24 -4.52
C LEU A 106 0.11 24.48 -4.23
N GLU A 107 0.48 25.65 -4.74
CA GLU A 107 -0.27 26.87 -4.52
C GLU A 107 -1.66 26.82 -5.19
N ALA A 108 -1.80 26.10 -6.31
CA ALA A 108 -3.07 25.83 -6.97
C ALA A 108 -4.05 25.00 -6.11
N LEU A 109 -3.57 24.22 -5.14
CA LEU A 109 -4.44 23.53 -4.16
C LEU A 109 -5.28 24.52 -3.35
N LEU A 110 -4.77 25.74 -3.17
CA LEU A 110 -5.49 26.77 -2.44
C LEU A 110 -6.54 27.46 -3.30
N GLU A 111 -6.70 27.19 -4.59
CA GLU A 111 -7.79 27.74 -5.39
C GLU A 111 -9.15 27.21 -4.93
N GLU A 112 -10.23 27.95 -5.21
CA GLU A 112 -11.58 27.58 -4.76
C GLU A 112 -12.11 26.33 -5.48
N ASP A 113 -11.70 26.14 -6.72
CA ASP A 113 -12.13 25.00 -7.56
C ASP A 113 -11.37 23.71 -7.26
N SER A 114 -10.31 23.75 -6.44
CA SER A 114 -9.53 22.56 -6.10
C SER A 114 -10.29 21.66 -5.12
N TRP A 115 -10.82 20.55 -5.64
CA TRP A 115 -11.46 19.50 -4.82
C TRP A 115 -10.44 18.81 -3.88
N LEU A 116 -9.19 18.66 -4.32
CA LEU A 116 -8.17 17.85 -3.66
C LEU A 116 -7.82 18.38 -2.27
N PHE A 117 -7.69 19.70 -2.10
CA PHE A 117 -7.33 20.28 -0.80
C PHE A 117 -8.35 19.93 0.31
N GLY A 118 -9.65 20.02 0.00
CA GLY A 118 -10.70 19.66 0.96
C GLY A 118 -10.63 18.19 1.36
N GLU A 119 -10.39 17.31 0.40
CA GLU A 119 -10.24 15.88 0.63
C GLU A 119 -8.99 15.53 1.44
N LEU A 120 -7.85 16.20 1.19
CA LEU A 120 -6.62 16.03 1.97
C LEU A 120 -6.76 16.49 3.41
N CYS A 121 -7.49 17.59 3.66
CA CYS A 121 -7.75 18.06 5.02
C CYS A 121 -8.65 17.09 5.81
N SER A 122 -9.57 16.38 5.13
CA SER A 122 -10.48 15.43 5.79
C SER A 122 -9.81 14.15 6.31
N GLY A 123 -8.56 13.89 5.92
CA GLY A 123 -7.80 12.71 6.31
C GLY A 123 -8.18 11.44 5.54
N ALA A 124 -7.31 10.44 5.63
CA ALA A 124 -7.58 9.12 5.07
C ALA A 124 -8.70 8.44 5.88
N ARG A 125 -9.78 8.03 5.20
CA ARG A 125 -10.89 7.36 5.87
C ARG A 125 -10.57 5.87 6.04
N PRO A 126 -10.65 5.30 7.26
CA PRO A 126 -10.42 3.88 7.45
C PRO A 126 -11.41 3.09 6.60
N ILE A 127 -10.99 2.02 5.93
CA ILE A 127 -11.86 1.21 5.07
C ILE A 127 -12.23 -0.07 5.81
N ASP A 128 -13.53 -0.30 6.03
CA ASP A 128 -14.00 -1.60 6.54
C ASP A 128 -14.02 -2.63 5.39
N LEU A 129 -13.04 -3.53 5.41
CA LEU A 129 -12.89 -4.58 4.39
C LEU A 129 -14.11 -5.51 4.32
N ARG A 130 -14.78 -5.78 5.44
CA ARG A 130 -15.96 -6.68 5.44
C ARG A 130 -17.11 -6.02 4.72
N CYS A 131 -17.35 -4.74 5.00
CA CYS A 131 -18.41 -4.00 4.35
C CYS A 131 -18.09 -3.75 2.88
N LEU A 132 -16.83 -3.44 2.54
CA LEU A 132 -16.36 -3.31 1.16
C LEU A 132 -16.58 -4.60 0.36
N VAL A 133 -16.19 -5.76 0.89
CA VAL A 133 -16.39 -7.05 0.23
C VAL A 133 -17.87 -7.34 0.01
N ARG A 134 -18.73 -7.03 0.99
CA ARG A 134 -20.18 -7.16 0.84
C ARG A 134 -20.73 -6.27 -0.28
N GLU A 135 -20.32 -4.99 -0.32
CA GLU A 135 -20.72 -4.09 -1.40
C GLU A 135 -20.29 -4.61 -2.78
N LEU A 136 -19.09 -5.19 -2.89
CA LEU A 136 -18.62 -5.81 -4.14
C LEU A 136 -19.45 -7.05 -4.53
N ASP A 137 -19.80 -7.91 -3.58
CA ASP A 137 -20.65 -9.07 -3.81
C ASP A 137 -22.10 -8.66 -4.18
N ASP A 138 -22.62 -7.58 -3.60
CA ASP A 138 -23.92 -7.01 -3.95
C ASP A 138 -23.91 -6.50 -5.39
N VAL A 139 -22.89 -5.74 -5.79
CA VAL A 139 -22.70 -5.29 -7.19
C VAL A 139 -22.62 -6.49 -8.14
N MET A 140 -21.86 -7.53 -7.78
CA MET A 140 -21.78 -8.74 -8.60
C MET A 140 -23.13 -9.44 -8.75
N SER A 141 -23.94 -9.46 -7.69
CA SER A 141 -25.27 -10.06 -7.69
C SER A 141 -26.22 -9.28 -8.60
N LEU A 142 -26.16 -7.94 -8.56
CA LEU A 142 -26.91 -7.08 -9.47
C LEU A 142 -26.47 -7.25 -10.94
N GLN A 143 -25.16 -7.36 -11.19
CA GLN A 143 -24.61 -7.68 -12.53
C GLN A 143 -25.14 -9.02 -13.06
N ALA A 144 -25.19 -10.05 -12.21
CA ALA A 144 -25.71 -11.36 -12.59
C ALA A 144 -27.21 -11.32 -12.94
N LEU A 145 -27.95 -10.37 -12.37
CA LEU A 145 -29.37 -10.11 -12.69
C LEU A 145 -29.56 -9.18 -13.90
N GLY A 146 -28.47 -8.71 -14.52
CA GLY A 146 -28.52 -7.79 -15.67
C GLY A 146 -28.94 -6.36 -15.29
N LEU A 147 -28.79 -5.98 -14.02
CA LEU A 147 -29.16 -4.66 -13.52
C LEU A 147 -28.01 -3.65 -13.70
N PRO A 148 -28.33 -2.35 -13.86
CA PRO A 148 -27.32 -1.29 -13.93
C PRO A 148 -26.43 -1.31 -12.69
N THR A 149 -25.13 -1.31 -12.91
CA THR A 149 -24.09 -1.41 -11.86
C THR A 149 -22.99 -0.41 -12.12
N ASP A 150 -23.40 0.82 -12.43
CA ASP A 150 -22.49 1.93 -12.60
C ASP A 150 -21.76 2.18 -11.27
N LEU A 151 -20.56 1.62 -11.17
CA LEU A 151 -19.65 1.75 -10.02
C LEU A 151 -19.30 3.22 -9.72
N ALA A 152 -19.57 4.13 -10.65
CA ALA A 152 -19.15 5.53 -10.61
C ALA A 152 -20.26 6.55 -10.32
N VAL A 153 -21.56 6.22 -10.42
CA VAL A 153 -22.61 7.26 -10.32
C VAL A 153 -23.89 6.73 -9.65
N GLY A 154 -24.12 7.13 -8.40
CA GLY A 154 -25.47 7.42 -7.92
C GLY A 154 -26.16 6.47 -6.94
N SER A 155 -25.62 5.29 -6.58
CA SER A 155 -26.19 4.55 -5.44
C SER A 155 -25.56 5.02 -4.14
N THR A 156 -26.38 5.51 -3.21
CA THR A 156 -26.00 5.81 -1.82
C THR A 156 -25.53 4.59 -1.03
N ASP A 157 -25.64 3.41 -1.64
CA ASP A 157 -25.59 2.11 -0.97
C ASP A 157 -24.17 1.49 -0.98
N HIS A 158 -23.22 2.08 -1.72
CA HIS A 158 -21.83 1.60 -1.81
C HIS A 158 -20.81 2.61 -1.28
N ALA A 159 -20.93 2.96 0.00
CA ALA A 159 -20.14 4.00 0.63
C ALA A 159 -18.66 3.63 0.74
N TRP A 160 -18.34 2.36 1.02
CA TRP A 160 -16.95 1.90 1.21
C TRP A 160 -16.20 1.79 -0.10
N LEU A 161 -16.84 1.26 -1.14
CA LEU A 161 -16.31 1.22 -2.48
C LEU A 161 -15.98 2.62 -2.99
N ARG A 162 -16.93 3.56 -2.86
CA ARG A 162 -16.69 4.96 -3.24
C ARG A 162 -15.52 5.55 -2.46
N SER A 163 -15.46 5.30 -1.14
CA SER A 163 -14.33 5.76 -0.33
C SER A 163 -13.00 5.21 -0.87
N LEU A 164 -12.89 3.91 -1.14
CA LEU A 164 -11.68 3.30 -1.70
C LEU A 164 -11.25 3.96 -3.02
N LEU A 165 -12.20 4.17 -3.93
CA LEU A 165 -11.93 4.78 -5.23
C LEU A 165 -11.51 6.25 -5.09
N THR A 166 -12.17 7.02 -4.21
CA THR A 166 -11.79 8.40 -3.92
C THR A 166 -10.39 8.47 -3.30
N GLU A 167 -10.03 7.56 -2.39
CA GLU A 167 -8.66 7.51 -1.84
C GLU A 167 -7.61 7.18 -2.93
N ALA A 168 -7.94 6.30 -3.90
CA ALA A 168 -7.07 6.04 -5.06
C ALA A 168 -6.93 7.26 -5.98
N GLU A 169 -8.00 8.01 -6.20
CA GLU A 169 -8.00 9.28 -6.97
C GLU A 169 -7.16 10.34 -6.25
N LYS A 170 -7.31 10.49 -4.92
CA LYS A 170 -6.49 11.40 -4.11
C LYS A 170 -5.01 11.09 -4.24
N LEU A 171 -4.63 9.81 -4.10
CA LEU A 171 -3.24 9.39 -4.22
C LEU A 171 -2.66 9.72 -5.60
N THR A 172 -3.43 9.44 -6.65
CA THR A 172 -3.04 9.75 -8.03
C THR A 172 -2.81 11.26 -8.21
N ALA A 173 -3.78 12.09 -7.77
CA ALA A 173 -3.69 13.53 -7.89
C ALA A 173 -2.53 14.14 -7.06
N VAL A 174 -2.24 13.60 -5.87
CA VAL A 174 -1.08 14.04 -5.06
C VAL A 174 0.24 13.68 -5.73
N ARG A 175 0.33 12.53 -6.40
CA ARG A 175 1.55 12.12 -7.13
C ARG A 175 1.77 12.98 -8.38
N GLU A 176 0.70 13.40 -9.04
CA GLU A 176 0.75 14.34 -10.18
C GLU A 176 1.28 15.73 -9.81
N LEU A 177 1.29 16.11 -8.53
CA LEU A 177 1.96 17.33 -8.05
C LEU A 177 3.47 17.30 -8.25
N GLY A 178 4.07 16.13 -8.49
CA GLY A 178 5.49 16.01 -8.84
C GLY A 178 6.45 16.36 -7.70
N LEU A 179 6.02 16.22 -6.44
CA LEU A 179 6.87 16.53 -5.28
C LEU A 179 8.12 15.62 -5.25
N PRO A 180 9.33 16.18 -5.07
CA PRO A 180 10.54 15.38 -4.93
C PRO A 180 10.44 14.39 -3.76
N SER A 181 11.00 13.19 -3.93
CA SER A 181 10.90 12.10 -2.94
C SER A 181 11.51 12.45 -1.59
N GLU A 182 12.57 13.28 -1.59
CA GLU A 182 13.35 13.64 -0.40
C GLU A 182 13.14 15.10 0.05
N VAL A 183 12.05 15.75 -0.39
CA VAL A 183 11.79 17.18 -0.12
C VAL A 183 11.65 17.54 1.38
N LEU A 184 11.44 16.54 2.24
CA LEU A 184 11.40 16.70 3.70
C LEU A 184 12.58 16.00 4.40
N ALA A 185 13.57 15.51 3.67
CA ALA A 185 14.76 14.90 4.27
C ALA A 185 15.42 15.89 5.24
N GLY A 186 15.82 15.41 6.41
CA GLY A 186 16.40 16.24 7.47
C GLY A 186 15.41 17.13 8.25
N VAL A 187 14.11 17.15 7.91
CA VAL A 187 13.10 17.76 8.79
C VAL A 187 12.71 16.75 9.88
N PRO A 188 12.70 17.13 11.18
CA PRO A 188 12.21 16.24 12.23
C PRO A 188 10.75 15.83 11.99
N ALA A 189 10.43 14.54 12.17
CA ALA A 189 9.09 13.99 11.92
C ALA A 189 7.98 14.71 12.70
N GLU A 190 8.29 15.18 13.92
CA GLU A 190 7.35 15.94 14.76
C GLU A 190 7.02 17.31 14.15
N VAL A 191 8.00 17.96 13.52
CA VAL A 191 7.80 19.23 12.80
C VAL A 191 6.96 19.00 11.55
N VAL A 192 7.24 17.94 10.78
CA VAL A 192 6.43 17.56 9.61
C VAL A 192 4.98 17.28 10.02
N ALA A 193 4.76 16.53 11.10
CA ALA A 193 3.43 16.25 11.63
C ALA A 193 2.71 17.54 12.08
N ALA A 194 3.42 18.45 12.75
CA ALA A 194 2.87 19.75 13.16
C ALA A 194 2.50 20.63 11.96
N TRP A 195 3.34 20.69 10.93
CA TRP A 195 3.08 21.41 9.68
C TRP A 195 1.87 20.85 8.93
N SER A 196 1.78 19.52 8.80
CA SER A 196 0.63 18.84 8.20
C SER A 196 -0.66 19.11 8.97
N ALA A 197 -0.64 18.97 10.30
CA ALA A 197 -1.80 19.24 11.16
C ALA A 197 -2.26 20.71 11.06
N ARG A 198 -1.30 21.65 10.98
CA ARG A 198 -1.58 23.06 10.78
C ARG A 198 -2.27 23.32 9.43
N ALA A 199 -1.77 22.72 8.35
CA ALA A 199 -2.40 22.86 7.04
C ALA A 199 -3.81 22.25 7.01
N ALA A 200 -3.99 21.06 7.60
CA ALA A 200 -5.28 20.38 7.66
C ALA A 200 -6.35 21.16 8.45
N GLY A 201 -5.95 21.87 9.50
CA GLY A 201 -6.85 22.66 10.34
C GLY A 201 -7.13 24.09 9.86
N ALA A 202 -6.34 24.60 8.92
CA ALA A 202 -6.42 25.98 8.45
C ALA A 202 -7.39 26.15 7.27
N ARG A 203 -8.00 27.33 7.18
CA ARG A 203 -8.77 27.74 5.99
C ARG A 203 -7.82 28.14 4.86
N ARG A 204 -8.28 28.01 3.61
CA ARG A 204 -7.52 28.48 2.42
C ARG A 204 -7.03 29.92 2.57
N SER A 205 -7.87 30.83 3.09
CA SER A 205 -7.52 32.24 3.31
C SER A 205 -6.38 32.42 4.33
N GLU A 206 -6.35 31.62 5.39
CA GLU A 206 -5.32 31.66 6.42
C GLU A 206 -3.99 31.18 5.85
N LEU A 207 -4.01 30.10 5.06
CA LEU A 207 -2.82 29.59 4.37
C LEU A 207 -2.28 30.59 3.35
N ARG A 208 -3.14 31.26 2.58
CA ARG A 208 -2.73 32.32 1.63
C ARG A 208 -2.08 33.51 2.34
N ALA A 209 -2.48 33.82 3.58
CA ALA A 209 -1.90 34.90 4.37
C ALA A 209 -0.51 34.58 4.95
N LEU A 210 -0.09 33.31 4.96
CA LEU A 210 1.24 32.92 5.44
C LEU A 210 2.35 33.43 4.51
N PRO A 211 3.55 33.72 5.03
CA PRO A 211 4.73 33.93 4.19
C PRO A 211 4.92 32.76 3.23
N ARG A 212 5.26 33.04 1.97
CA ARG A 212 5.36 32.03 0.91
C ARG A 212 6.17 30.79 1.30
N PRO A 213 7.37 30.90 1.91
CA PRO A 213 8.15 29.74 2.32
C PRO A 213 7.42 28.86 3.34
N VAL A 214 6.73 29.47 4.31
CA VAL A 214 5.95 28.77 5.33
C VAL A 214 4.74 28.10 4.69
N ARG A 215 4.03 28.80 3.79
CA ARG A 215 2.89 28.26 3.04
C ARG A 215 3.29 27.01 2.25
N VAL A 216 4.37 27.09 1.48
CA VAL A 216 4.86 25.95 0.68
C VAL A 216 5.26 24.79 1.57
N ALA A 217 5.98 25.05 2.67
CA ALA A 217 6.40 24.00 3.59
C ALA A 217 5.22 23.26 4.25
N VAL A 218 4.18 23.98 4.72
CA VAL A 218 3.02 23.34 5.35
C VAL A 218 2.15 22.57 4.35
N LEU A 219 2.02 23.06 3.11
CA LEU A 219 1.31 22.34 2.04
C LEU A 219 2.09 21.09 1.59
N THR A 220 3.41 21.18 1.50
CA THR A 220 4.29 20.05 1.19
C THR A 220 4.16 18.98 2.26
N ALA A 221 4.22 19.37 3.54
CA ALA A 221 4.04 18.45 4.67
C ALA A 221 2.68 17.77 4.65
N LEU A 222 1.60 18.51 4.37
CA LEU A 222 0.26 17.93 4.21
C LEU A 222 0.23 16.86 3.11
N CYS A 223 0.76 17.19 1.93
CA CYS A 223 0.74 16.28 0.79
C CYS A 223 1.58 15.02 1.04
N VAL A 224 2.79 15.16 1.58
CA VAL A 224 3.67 14.02 1.87
C VAL A 224 3.08 13.10 2.94
N VAL A 225 2.57 13.67 4.04
CA VAL A 225 1.95 12.87 5.12
C VAL A 225 0.69 12.17 4.60
N ARG A 226 -0.18 12.86 3.86
CA ARG A 226 -1.39 12.25 3.31
C ARG A 226 -1.08 11.21 2.23
N ARG A 227 -0.05 11.42 1.41
CA ARG A 227 0.40 10.44 0.41
C ARG A 227 0.75 9.10 1.09
N ALA A 228 1.48 9.16 2.20
CA ALA A 228 1.88 7.96 2.94
C ALA A 228 0.71 7.26 3.65
N GLU A 229 -0.15 8.02 4.34
CA GLU A 229 -1.34 7.47 4.99
C GLU A 229 -2.30 6.81 4.01
N ILE A 230 -2.55 7.46 2.85
CA ILE A 230 -3.42 6.92 1.81
C ILE A 230 -2.78 5.69 1.16
N THR A 231 -1.48 5.72 0.90
CA THR A 231 -0.75 4.55 0.37
C THR A 231 -0.88 3.36 1.31
N ASP A 232 -0.74 3.58 2.63
CA ASP A 232 -0.87 2.50 3.61
C ASP A 232 -2.28 1.95 3.72
N LEU A 233 -3.29 2.83 3.66
CA LEU A 233 -4.70 2.47 3.62
C LEU A 233 -5.01 1.61 2.38
N LEU A 234 -4.58 2.05 1.21
CA LEU A 234 -4.78 1.34 -0.06
C LEU A 234 -4.00 0.02 -0.09
N GLY A 235 -2.79 -0.02 0.46
CA GLY A 235 -2.01 -1.26 0.60
C GLY A 235 -2.73 -2.29 1.47
N GLN A 236 -3.27 -1.87 2.61
CA GLN A 236 -4.06 -2.73 3.48
C GLN A 236 -5.32 -3.24 2.76
N ALA A 237 -6.02 -2.35 2.04
CA ALA A 237 -7.21 -2.72 1.28
C ALA A 237 -6.89 -3.68 0.14
N LEU A 238 -5.80 -3.45 -0.58
CA LEU A 238 -5.32 -4.32 -1.66
C LEU A 238 -5.03 -5.73 -1.13
N VAL A 239 -4.19 -5.86 -0.11
CA VAL A 239 -3.85 -7.17 0.48
C VAL A 239 -5.11 -7.89 0.96
N GLY A 240 -6.04 -7.16 1.59
CA GLY A 240 -7.31 -7.71 2.04
C GLY A 240 -8.21 -8.21 0.92
N LEU A 241 -8.36 -7.43 -0.16
CA LEU A 241 -9.13 -7.83 -1.34
C LEU A 241 -8.50 -9.03 -2.05
N LEU A 242 -7.17 -9.04 -2.19
CA LEU A 242 -6.45 -10.16 -2.81
C LEU A 242 -6.60 -11.45 -1.99
N HIS A 243 -6.56 -11.36 -0.66
CA HIS A 243 -6.83 -12.49 0.22
C HIS A 243 -8.26 -13.01 0.04
N HIS A 244 -9.26 -12.13 0.01
CA HIS A 244 -10.65 -12.53 -0.20
C HIS A 244 -10.86 -13.21 -1.56
N VAL A 245 -10.29 -12.64 -2.62
CA VAL A 245 -10.36 -13.19 -3.99
C VAL A 245 -9.70 -14.58 -4.07
N ARG A 246 -8.57 -14.78 -3.36
CA ARG A 246 -7.94 -16.10 -3.19
C ARG A 246 -8.86 -17.09 -2.48
N ALA A 247 -9.38 -16.73 -1.31
CA ALA A 247 -10.27 -17.59 -0.52
C ALA A 247 -11.53 -17.98 -1.29
N ARG A 248 -12.10 -17.05 -2.07
CA ARG A 248 -13.22 -17.30 -2.97
C ARG A 248 -12.88 -18.33 -4.05
N ALA A 249 -11.70 -18.25 -4.64
CA ALA A 249 -11.24 -19.22 -5.63
C ALA A 249 -11.04 -20.61 -4.99
N GLU A 250 -10.41 -20.68 -3.82
CA GLU A 250 -10.21 -21.92 -3.07
C GLU A 250 -11.54 -22.57 -2.67
N HIS A 251 -12.49 -21.80 -2.13
CA HIS A 251 -13.82 -22.28 -1.77
C HIS A 251 -14.58 -22.83 -3.00
N ARG A 252 -14.57 -22.12 -4.12
CA ARG A 252 -15.21 -22.57 -5.37
C ARG A 252 -14.52 -23.81 -5.95
N LEU A 253 -13.20 -23.92 -5.80
CA LEU A 253 -12.47 -25.12 -6.19
C LEU A 253 -12.86 -26.31 -5.31
N GLY A 254 -12.97 -26.11 -3.99
CA GLY A 254 -13.41 -27.14 -3.04
C GLY A 254 -14.84 -27.62 -3.28
N ALA A 255 -15.80 -26.69 -3.37
CA ALA A 255 -17.22 -27.00 -3.59
C ALA A 255 -17.43 -27.87 -4.82
N ALA A 256 -16.85 -27.47 -5.95
CA ALA A 256 -17.01 -28.25 -7.16
C ALA A 256 -16.29 -29.63 -7.08
N ALA A 257 -15.34 -29.83 -6.14
CA ALA A 257 -14.57 -31.08 -6.02
C ALA A 257 -15.39 -32.12 -5.24
N ALA A 258 -16.18 -31.65 -4.28
CA ALA A 258 -17.26 -32.42 -3.69
C ALA A 258 -18.27 -32.86 -4.75
N ASP A 259 -18.71 -31.95 -5.64
CA ASP A 259 -19.66 -32.28 -6.71
C ASP A 259 -19.13 -33.29 -7.74
N ALA A 260 -17.81 -33.31 -7.98
CA ALA A 260 -17.16 -34.21 -8.93
C ALA A 260 -16.77 -35.58 -8.33
N SER A 261 -16.94 -35.78 -7.02
CA SER A 261 -16.56 -37.02 -6.34
C SER A 261 -17.61 -38.13 -6.50
N LEU A 262 -17.64 -38.79 -7.67
CA LEU A 262 -18.39 -40.04 -7.94
C LEU A 262 -17.78 -40.79 -9.15
N PRO A 263 -17.79 -42.14 -9.23
CA PRO A 263 -17.44 -43.17 -8.26
C PRO A 263 -16.00 -43.70 -8.52
N GLY A 264 -15.03 -43.28 -7.69
CA GLY A 264 -13.64 -43.76 -7.74
C GLY A 264 -13.45 -45.23 -7.34
N ALA A 265 -14.44 -45.83 -6.68
CA ALA A 265 -14.33 -47.17 -6.08
C ALA A 265 -13.95 -48.27 -7.09
N MET A 266 -14.47 -48.24 -8.32
CA MET A 266 -14.14 -49.27 -9.32
C MET A 266 -12.71 -49.13 -9.87
N SER A 267 -12.21 -47.89 -9.99
CA SER A 267 -10.86 -47.59 -10.45
C SER A 267 -9.80 -47.90 -9.38
N GLU A 268 -10.10 -47.59 -8.11
CA GLU A 268 -9.25 -47.92 -6.96
C GLU A 268 -9.12 -49.44 -6.77
N VAL A 269 -10.22 -50.17 -6.90
CA VAL A 269 -10.21 -51.64 -6.86
C VAL A 269 -9.41 -52.24 -8.01
N LEU A 270 -9.48 -51.65 -9.21
CA LEU A 270 -8.69 -52.11 -10.36
C LEU A 270 -7.19 -51.81 -10.21
N LEU A 271 -6.83 -50.63 -9.69
CA LEU A 271 -5.44 -50.26 -9.36
C LEU A 271 -4.85 -51.23 -8.33
N LEU A 272 -5.61 -51.58 -7.29
CA LEU A 272 -5.18 -52.53 -6.27
C LEU A 272 -4.95 -53.94 -6.86
N LYS A 273 -5.83 -54.38 -7.77
CA LYS A 273 -5.68 -55.66 -8.48
C LYS A 273 -4.46 -55.69 -9.39
N LEU A 274 -4.17 -54.59 -10.10
CA LEU A 274 -2.98 -54.47 -10.94
C LEU A 274 -1.69 -54.42 -10.12
N ALA A 275 -1.68 -53.66 -9.03
CA ALA A 275 -0.55 -53.62 -8.09
C ALA A 275 -0.29 -55.00 -7.47
N ARG A 276 -1.35 -55.72 -7.09
CA ARG A 276 -1.24 -57.08 -6.57
C ARG A 276 -0.67 -58.05 -7.59
N ALA A 277 -1.14 -58.02 -8.84
CA ALA A 277 -0.61 -58.86 -9.90
C ALA A 277 0.87 -58.57 -10.20
N ALA A 278 1.29 -57.30 -10.12
CA ALA A 278 2.70 -56.92 -10.28
C ALA A 278 3.59 -57.42 -9.12
N VAL A 279 3.05 -57.52 -7.90
CA VAL A 279 3.78 -58.04 -6.73
C VAL A 279 3.81 -59.57 -6.72
N GLU A 280 2.73 -60.24 -7.12
CA GLU A 280 2.64 -61.71 -7.17
C GLU A 280 3.47 -62.30 -8.32
N HIS A 281 3.70 -61.53 -9.40
CA HIS A 281 4.38 -61.97 -10.61
C HIS A 281 5.47 -60.98 -11.06
N PRO A 282 6.60 -60.84 -10.32
CA PRO A 282 7.60 -59.80 -10.58
C PRO A 282 8.46 -60.05 -11.83
N ASP A 283 8.71 -61.31 -12.18
CA ASP A 283 9.58 -61.70 -13.31
C ASP A 283 8.81 -61.96 -14.62
N ASP A 284 7.47 -61.92 -14.57
CA ASP A 284 6.61 -62.18 -15.72
C ASP A 284 6.47 -60.94 -16.61
N THR A 285 6.34 -61.15 -17.93
CA THR A 285 6.13 -60.02 -18.85
C THR A 285 4.78 -59.34 -18.58
N VAL A 286 4.68 -58.02 -18.81
CA VAL A 286 3.45 -57.21 -18.66
C VAL A 286 2.24 -57.86 -19.36
N ARG A 287 2.46 -58.48 -20.52
CA ARG A 287 1.42 -59.15 -21.31
C ARG A 287 0.88 -60.41 -20.60
N THR A 288 1.70 -61.10 -19.83
CA THR A 288 1.31 -62.32 -19.10
C THR A 288 0.73 -62.00 -17.71
N ALA A 289 1.28 -61.00 -17.02
CA ALA A 289 0.89 -60.69 -15.64
C ALA A 289 -0.27 -59.67 -15.52
N LEU A 290 -0.28 -58.61 -16.34
CA LEU A 290 -1.21 -57.47 -16.15
C LEU A 290 -2.39 -57.47 -17.13
N TYR A 291 -2.18 -57.90 -18.38
CA TYR A 291 -3.26 -57.89 -19.40
C TYR A 291 -4.42 -58.84 -19.10
N PRO A 292 -4.24 -59.99 -18.42
CA PRO A 292 -5.36 -60.81 -17.97
C PRO A 292 -6.23 -60.12 -16.89
N VAL A 293 -5.64 -59.23 -16.08
CA VAL A 293 -6.32 -58.51 -15.00
C VAL A 293 -7.02 -57.26 -15.52
N ALA A 294 -6.38 -56.53 -16.44
CA ALA A 294 -6.97 -55.43 -17.17
C ALA A 294 -6.55 -55.52 -18.65
N GLY A 295 -7.48 -55.87 -19.53
CA GLY A 295 -7.19 -56.01 -20.97
C GLY A 295 -6.53 -54.76 -21.56
N GLU A 296 -5.74 -54.93 -22.63
CA GLU A 296 -5.02 -53.82 -23.28
C GLU A 296 -5.94 -52.65 -23.67
N GLN A 297 -7.15 -52.96 -24.15
CA GLN A 297 -8.17 -51.97 -24.49
C GLN A 297 -8.67 -51.20 -23.26
N LEU A 298 -8.86 -51.88 -22.13
CA LEU A 298 -9.27 -51.27 -20.87
C LEU A 298 -8.18 -50.34 -20.34
N LEU A 299 -6.90 -50.74 -20.40
CA LEU A 299 -5.77 -49.89 -20.01
C LEU A 299 -5.67 -48.63 -20.91
N LYS A 300 -5.84 -48.78 -22.23
CA LYS A 300 -5.89 -47.63 -23.15
C LYS A 300 -7.07 -46.70 -22.87
N GLN A 301 -8.24 -47.24 -22.56
CA GLN A 301 -9.42 -46.47 -22.16
C GLN A 301 -9.18 -45.73 -20.84
N LEU A 302 -8.58 -46.37 -19.84
CA LEU A 302 -8.22 -45.73 -18.57
C LEU A 302 -7.21 -44.60 -18.74
N MET A 303 -6.25 -44.75 -19.67
CA MET A 303 -5.33 -43.66 -20.03
C MET A 303 -6.08 -42.47 -20.66
N LEU A 304 -6.98 -42.72 -21.62
CA LEU A 304 -7.81 -41.67 -22.24
C LEU A 304 -8.73 -41.00 -21.22
N ASP A 305 -9.35 -41.78 -20.33
CA ASP A 305 -10.17 -41.29 -19.23
C ASP A 305 -9.34 -40.46 -18.25
N SER A 306 -8.12 -40.87 -17.94
CA SER A 306 -7.22 -40.10 -17.07
C SER A 306 -6.84 -38.75 -17.68
N ALA A 307 -6.55 -38.71 -18.99
CA ALA A 307 -6.28 -37.48 -19.72
C ALA A 307 -7.52 -36.58 -19.81
N ALA A 308 -8.70 -37.17 -20.02
CA ALA A 308 -9.98 -36.46 -20.03
C ALA A 308 -10.31 -35.88 -18.65
N ARG A 309 -10.08 -36.64 -17.56
CA ARG A 309 -10.22 -36.17 -16.18
C ARG A 309 -9.26 -35.03 -15.87
N ALA A 310 -7.99 -35.15 -16.24
CA ALA A 310 -7.01 -34.08 -16.07
C ALA A 310 -7.43 -32.80 -16.82
N ALA A 311 -7.87 -32.93 -18.07
CA ALA A 311 -8.38 -31.80 -18.85
C ALA A 311 -9.65 -31.17 -18.25
N ALA A 312 -10.54 -31.99 -17.67
CA ALA A 312 -11.73 -31.52 -16.96
C ALA A 312 -11.36 -30.73 -15.69
N VAL A 313 -10.41 -31.23 -14.90
CA VAL A 313 -9.87 -30.54 -13.72
C VAL A 313 -9.25 -29.20 -14.11
N THR A 314 -8.42 -29.17 -15.16
CA THR A 314 -7.82 -27.91 -15.65
C THR A 314 -8.86 -26.92 -16.15
N ARG A 315 -9.84 -27.36 -16.96
CA ARG A 315 -10.95 -26.50 -17.43
C ARG A 315 -11.73 -25.92 -16.26
N ARG A 316 -11.89 -26.70 -15.21
CA ARG A 316 -12.61 -26.29 -14.01
C ARG A 316 -11.81 -25.30 -13.16
N LYS A 317 -10.52 -25.54 -12.90
CA LYS A 317 -9.62 -24.56 -12.27
C LYS A 317 -9.71 -23.22 -12.99
N ARG A 318 -9.59 -23.24 -14.33
CA ARG A 318 -9.73 -22.06 -15.18
C ARG A 318 -11.09 -21.36 -15.06
N GLY A 319 -12.19 -22.12 -15.00
CA GLY A 319 -13.53 -21.57 -14.76
C GLY A 319 -13.65 -20.90 -13.40
N VAL A 320 -13.07 -21.51 -12.35
CA VAL A 320 -13.03 -20.96 -10.99
C VAL A 320 -12.26 -19.64 -10.95
N LEU A 321 -11.08 -19.58 -11.57
CA LEU A 321 -10.26 -18.36 -11.62
C LEU A 321 -11.03 -17.18 -12.22
N ARG A 322 -11.67 -17.38 -13.38
CA ARG A 322 -12.49 -16.33 -14.02
C ARG A 322 -13.65 -15.88 -13.17
N ALA A 323 -14.28 -16.80 -12.48
CA ALA A 323 -15.48 -16.49 -11.72
C ALA A 323 -15.16 -15.87 -10.35
N ALA A 324 -13.95 -16.11 -9.81
CA ALA A 324 -13.42 -15.44 -8.63
C ALA A 324 -12.94 -14.01 -8.96
N TYR A 325 -12.29 -13.83 -10.11
CA TYR A 325 -11.82 -12.53 -10.60
C TYR A 325 -12.82 -11.90 -11.58
N SER A 326 -13.97 -11.48 -11.05
CA SER A 326 -15.05 -10.89 -11.85
C SER A 326 -14.68 -9.51 -12.41
N ALA A 327 -15.48 -9.02 -13.38
CA ALA A 327 -15.29 -7.69 -13.97
C ALA A 327 -15.33 -6.56 -12.93
N CYS A 328 -16.19 -6.67 -11.90
CA CYS A 328 -16.24 -5.72 -10.79
C CYS A 328 -14.91 -5.67 -10.02
N TYR A 329 -14.37 -6.83 -9.62
CA TYR A 329 -13.07 -6.90 -8.94
C TYR A 329 -11.93 -6.40 -9.83
N GLN A 330 -11.95 -6.72 -11.13
CA GLN A 330 -10.97 -6.22 -12.11
C GLN A 330 -10.96 -4.69 -12.15
N GLN A 331 -12.13 -4.05 -12.21
CA GLN A 331 -12.22 -2.60 -12.27
C GLN A 331 -11.71 -1.92 -11.00
N VAL A 332 -12.06 -2.45 -9.83
CA VAL A 332 -11.63 -1.88 -8.54
C VAL A 332 -10.12 -2.08 -8.32
N LEU A 333 -9.63 -3.30 -8.54
CA LEU A 333 -8.20 -3.60 -8.40
C LEU A 333 -7.38 -2.80 -9.42
N ARG A 334 -7.87 -2.60 -10.64
CA ARG A 334 -7.23 -1.74 -11.62
C ARG A 334 -7.02 -0.31 -11.10
N SER A 335 -8.05 0.32 -10.54
CA SER A 335 -7.93 1.69 -10.02
C SER A 335 -6.95 1.77 -8.85
N VAL A 336 -6.97 0.79 -7.95
CA VAL A 336 -6.04 0.75 -6.80
C VAL A 336 -4.60 0.46 -7.23
N LEU A 337 -4.39 -0.49 -8.16
CA LEU A 337 -3.05 -0.83 -8.65
C LEU A 337 -2.42 0.32 -9.45
N ALA A 338 -3.22 1.07 -10.20
CA ALA A 338 -2.74 2.22 -10.97
C ALA A 338 -2.29 3.40 -10.09
N SER A 339 -2.85 3.54 -8.89
CA SER A 339 -2.48 4.62 -7.96
C SER A 339 -1.26 4.30 -7.11
N LEU A 340 -0.88 3.03 -6.99
CA LEU A 340 0.22 2.54 -6.14
C LEU A 340 1.55 2.41 -6.91
N GLU A 341 2.67 2.59 -6.22
CA GLU A 341 4.02 2.34 -6.76
C GLU A 341 4.64 1.11 -6.12
N PHE A 342 4.88 0.06 -6.91
CA PHE A 342 5.51 -1.16 -6.43
C PHE A 342 7.02 -1.12 -6.69
N ARG A 343 7.82 -1.38 -5.64
CA ARG A 343 9.28 -1.44 -5.72
C ARG A 343 9.79 -2.75 -5.11
N SER A 344 10.96 -3.20 -5.56
CA SER A 344 11.66 -4.37 -5.00
C SER A 344 13.18 -4.22 -5.12
N ARG A 345 13.94 -4.73 -4.13
CA ARG A 345 15.40 -4.87 -4.18
C ARG A 345 15.80 -6.25 -4.70
N ASP A 346 14.87 -7.20 -4.72
CA ASP A 346 15.09 -8.60 -5.06
C ASP A 346 14.94 -8.81 -6.59
N PRO A 347 15.99 -9.27 -7.29
CA PRO A 347 15.90 -9.63 -8.71
C PRO A 347 14.82 -10.67 -9.03
N ASP A 348 14.49 -11.56 -8.09
CA ASP A 348 13.47 -12.59 -8.27
C ASP A 348 12.06 -11.98 -8.39
N CYS A 349 11.87 -10.74 -7.94
CA CYS A 349 10.60 -10.02 -8.05
C CYS A 349 10.47 -9.21 -9.35
N TRP A 350 11.53 -9.03 -10.14
CA TRP A 350 11.48 -8.25 -11.38
C TRP A 350 10.48 -8.81 -12.42
N PRO A 351 10.36 -10.13 -12.63
CA PRO A 351 9.34 -10.68 -13.53
C PRO A 351 7.92 -10.32 -13.09
N LEU A 352 7.66 -10.28 -11.78
CA LEU A 352 6.36 -9.90 -11.23
C LEU A 352 6.10 -8.40 -11.43
N LEU A 353 7.08 -7.54 -11.16
CA LEU A 353 6.94 -6.09 -11.38
C LEU A 353 6.72 -5.76 -12.86
N ALA A 354 7.39 -6.46 -13.77
CA ALA A 354 7.16 -6.34 -15.20
C ALA A 354 5.72 -6.74 -15.57
N ALA A 355 5.23 -7.88 -15.07
CA ALA A 355 3.85 -8.32 -15.29
C ALA A 355 2.81 -7.34 -14.73
N LEU A 356 3.08 -6.70 -13.58
CA LEU A 356 2.23 -5.66 -13.01
C LEU A 356 2.23 -4.37 -13.85
N GLY A 357 3.40 -3.96 -14.35
CA GLY A 357 3.52 -2.83 -15.26
C GLY A 357 2.73 -3.05 -16.55
N GLU A 358 2.83 -4.25 -17.12
CA GLU A 358 2.03 -4.67 -18.27
C GLU A 358 0.54 -4.68 -17.94
N LEU A 359 0.13 -5.25 -16.80
CA LEU A 359 -1.27 -5.26 -16.35
C LEU A 359 -1.86 -3.84 -16.28
N VAL A 360 -1.17 -2.92 -15.62
CA VAL A 360 -1.59 -1.51 -15.46
C VAL A 360 -1.54 -0.77 -16.80
N GLY A 361 -0.52 -1.01 -17.63
CA GLY A 361 -0.42 -0.45 -18.98
C GLY A 361 -1.52 -0.95 -19.91
N ASP A 362 -1.83 -2.23 -19.89
CA ASP A 362 -2.90 -2.85 -20.66
C ASP A 362 -4.27 -2.31 -20.26
N TYR A 363 -4.47 -2.03 -18.98
CA TYR A 363 -5.67 -1.38 -18.52
C TYR A 363 -5.85 -0.03 -19.22
N THR A 364 -4.82 0.82 -19.24
CA THR A 364 -4.89 2.15 -19.86
C THR A 364 -4.96 2.13 -21.39
N ALA A 365 -4.34 1.14 -22.04
CA ALA A 365 -4.20 1.08 -23.50
C ALA A 365 -5.18 0.16 -24.24
N CYS A 366 -5.72 -0.88 -23.60
CA CYS A 366 -6.36 -2.01 -24.27
C CYS A 366 -7.83 -2.20 -23.84
N TRP A 367 -8.74 -1.43 -24.41
CA TRP A 367 -10.17 -1.75 -24.33
C TRP A 367 -10.48 -3.00 -25.18
N GLY A 368 -10.73 -4.15 -24.53
CA GLY A 368 -11.42 -5.29 -25.16
C GLY A 368 -10.59 -6.25 -26.03
N ARG A 369 -9.30 -6.47 -25.76
CA ARG A 369 -8.55 -7.55 -26.45
C ARG A 369 -8.83 -8.93 -25.85
N GLY A 370 -8.94 -9.90 -26.77
CA GLY A 370 -9.09 -11.36 -26.65
C GLY A 370 -8.87 -12.07 -25.31
N ARG A 371 -9.47 -13.26 -25.21
CA ARG A 371 -9.33 -14.19 -24.06
C ARG A 371 -7.88 -14.60 -23.76
N PHE A 372 -6.97 -14.48 -24.72
CA PHE A 372 -5.57 -14.89 -24.63
C PHE A 372 -4.66 -13.74 -25.01
N TYR A 373 -3.46 -13.72 -24.45
CA TYR A 373 -2.39 -12.86 -24.95
C TYR A 373 -1.98 -13.28 -26.37
N GLU A 374 -1.54 -12.31 -27.16
CA GLU A 374 -1.06 -12.57 -28.51
C GLU A 374 0.19 -13.47 -28.47
N PRO A 375 0.35 -14.40 -29.45
CA PRO A 375 1.55 -15.21 -29.54
C PRO A 375 2.82 -14.35 -29.60
N GLY A 376 3.80 -14.62 -28.73
CA GLY A 376 5.03 -13.84 -28.65
C GLY A 376 4.96 -12.61 -27.74
N HIS A 377 3.86 -12.39 -27.02
CA HIS A 377 3.75 -11.30 -26.02
C HIS A 377 4.82 -11.37 -24.93
N GLY A 378 5.34 -12.56 -24.61
CA GLY A 378 6.49 -12.71 -23.71
C GLY A 378 6.16 -12.65 -22.21
N ALA A 379 4.89 -12.75 -21.81
CA ALA A 379 4.46 -12.71 -20.42
C ALA A 379 5.25 -13.70 -19.51
N PRO A 380 5.88 -13.24 -18.42
CA PRO A 380 6.72 -14.09 -17.58
C PRO A 380 5.87 -15.10 -16.80
N LEU A 381 6.24 -16.38 -16.88
CA LEU A 381 5.56 -17.48 -16.17
C LEU A 381 6.34 -17.94 -14.92
N GLU A 382 7.67 -17.94 -15.01
CA GLU A 382 8.55 -18.27 -13.89
C GLU A 382 8.59 -17.11 -12.88
N GLY A 383 8.52 -17.43 -11.59
CA GLY A 383 8.43 -16.44 -10.52
C GLY A 383 7.08 -15.72 -10.37
N VAL A 384 6.19 -15.82 -11.36
CA VAL A 384 4.88 -15.11 -11.38
C VAL A 384 3.69 -16.05 -11.25
N VAL A 385 3.68 -17.20 -11.95
CA VAL A 385 2.55 -18.14 -11.91
C VAL A 385 2.90 -19.30 -10.99
N PRO A 386 2.15 -19.51 -9.88
CA PRO A 386 2.39 -20.64 -9.01
C PRO A 386 2.24 -21.99 -9.75
N PRO A 387 3.07 -23.01 -9.45
CA PRO A 387 3.10 -24.27 -10.17
C PRO A 387 1.73 -24.97 -10.27
N GLU A 388 0.90 -24.87 -9.22
CA GLU A 388 -0.42 -25.48 -9.14
C GLU A 388 -1.46 -24.86 -10.10
N TRP A 389 -1.24 -23.61 -10.51
CA TRP A 389 -2.11 -22.85 -11.40
C TRP A 389 -1.61 -22.82 -12.85
N ARG A 390 -0.34 -23.16 -13.12
CA ARG A 390 0.24 -23.21 -14.47
C ARG A 390 -0.61 -23.95 -15.51
N PRO A 391 -1.14 -25.17 -15.22
CA PRO A 391 -1.98 -25.87 -16.18
C PRO A 391 -3.27 -25.12 -16.52
N ALA A 392 -3.79 -24.31 -15.59
CA ALA A 392 -5.02 -23.54 -15.80
C ALA A 392 -4.78 -22.29 -16.65
N VAL A 393 -3.59 -21.69 -16.55
CA VAL A 393 -3.19 -20.47 -17.30
C VAL A 393 -2.86 -20.78 -18.76
N LEU A 394 -2.20 -21.91 -19.04
CA LEU A 394 -1.78 -22.27 -20.39
C LEU A 394 -2.84 -23.08 -21.15
N ASP A 395 -3.11 -22.70 -22.40
CA ASP A 395 -3.90 -23.53 -23.31
C ASP A 395 -3.08 -24.68 -23.92
N ARG A 396 -3.74 -25.61 -24.62
CA ARG A 396 -3.08 -26.74 -25.31
C ARG A 396 -2.04 -26.29 -26.34
N GLU A 397 -2.19 -25.10 -26.89
CA GLU A 397 -1.28 -24.46 -27.85
C GLU A 397 -0.18 -23.62 -27.16
N GLY A 398 -0.09 -23.64 -25.83
CA GLY A 398 0.88 -22.84 -25.05
C GLY A 398 0.53 -21.36 -24.93
N ARG A 399 -0.66 -20.94 -25.39
CA ARG A 399 -1.14 -19.56 -25.23
C ARG A 399 -1.50 -19.26 -23.78
N VAL A 400 -1.13 -18.08 -23.31
CA VAL A 400 -1.44 -17.60 -21.96
C VAL A 400 -2.84 -17.01 -21.95
N GLU A 401 -3.71 -17.57 -21.11
CA GLU A 401 -5.01 -16.99 -20.87
C GLU A 401 -4.91 -15.79 -19.94
N ARG A 402 -5.45 -14.65 -20.39
CA ARG A 402 -5.31 -13.36 -19.73
C ARG A 402 -5.87 -13.34 -18.31
N ILE A 403 -7.18 -13.53 -18.12
CA ILE A 403 -7.82 -13.44 -16.79
C ILE A 403 -7.19 -14.41 -15.77
N ALA A 404 -6.85 -15.64 -16.20
CA ALA A 404 -6.20 -16.62 -15.33
C ALA A 404 -4.77 -16.20 -14.94
N TYR A 405 -4.03 -15.60 -15.89
CA TYR A 405 -2.69 -15.06 -15.65
C TYR A 405 -2.74 -13.85 -14.72
N GLU A 406 -3.58 -12.87 -15.00
CA GLU A 406 -3.77 -11.67 -14.18
C GLU A 406 -4.09 -12.05 -12.72
N PHE A 407 -4.99 -13.02 -12.51
CA PHE A 407 -5.25 -13.54 -11.17
C PHE A 407 -3.99 -14.12 -10.49
N CYS A 408 -3.17 -14.88 -11.21
CA CYS A 408 -1.92 -15.43 -10.65
C CYS A 408 -0.90 -14.34 -10.32
N VAL A 409 -0.78 -13.31 -11.16
CA VAL A 409 0.03 -12.11 -10.89
C VAL A 409 -0.40 -11.46 -9.58
N LEU A 410 -1.71 -11.31 -9.38
CA LEU A 410 -2.28 -10.72 -8.17
C LEU A 410 -2.06 -11.59 -6.91
N LEU A 411 -2.16 -12.91 -7.03
CA LEU A 411 -1.83 -13.82 -5.92
C LEU A 411 -0.36 -13.70 -5.51
N SER A 412 0.54 -13.73 -6.50
CA SER A 412 1.97 -13.58 -6.27
C SER A 412 2.29 -12.21 -5.67
N LEU A 413 1.63 -11.13 -6.12
CA LEU A 413 1.78 -9.80 -5.54
C LEU A 413 1.42 -9.78 -4.05
N ARG A 414 0.28 -10.38 -3.66
CA ARG A 414 -0.09 -10.48 -2.25
C ARG A 414 1.02 -11.14 -1.44
N ASP A 415 1.49 -12.30 -1.89
CA ASP A 415 2.46 -13.08 -1.14
C ASP A 415 3.82 -12.34 -1.04
N ARG A 416 4.22 -11.60 -2.09
CA ARG A 416 5.44 -10.75 -2.09
C ARG A 416 5.30 -9.48 -1.24
N LEU A 417 4.10 -8.90 -1.13
CA LEU A 417 3.82 -7.78 -0.22
C LEU A 417 3.87 -8.23 1.24
N CYS A 418 3.23 -9.36 1.58
CA CYS A 418 3.24 -9.92 2.93
C CYS A 418 4.64 -10.34 3.38
N THR A 419 5.48 -10.83 2.46
CA THR A 419 6.88 -11.20 2.75
C THR A 419 7.85 -10.02 2.68
N ARG A 420 7.37 -8.78 2.45
CA ARG A 420 8.17 -7.55 2.30
C ARG A 420 9.22 -7.58 1.18
N GLN A 421 9.10 -8.52 0.23
CA GLN A 421 9.99 -8.56 -0.94
C GLN A 421 9.60 -7.52 -1.99
N VAL A 422 8.31 -7.16 -2.02
CA VAL A 422 7.78 -5.99 -2.72
C VAL A 422 7.23 -5.02 -1.68
N TRP A 423 7.46 -3.73 -1.87
CA TRP A 423 6.91 -2.68 -1.01
C TRP A 423 6.33 -1.54 -1.84
N LEU A 424 5.58 -0.66 -1.16
CA LEU A 424 4.95 0.52 -1.72
C LEU A 424 5.86 1.73 -1.53
N GLY A 425 6.22 2.42 -2.62
CA GLY A 425 7.25 3.47 -2.60
C GLY A 425 6.96 4.65 -1.66
N ASP A 426 5.69 4.98 -1.45
CA ASP A 426 5.25 6.11 -0.63
C ASP A 426 4.70 5.72 0.75
N GLY A 427 4.61 4.42 1.08
CA GLY A 427 3.99 3.94 2.32
C GLY A 427 4.92 4.02 3.54
N HIS A 428 4.34 4.01 4.75
CA HIS A 428 5.10 3.77 5.97
C HIS A 428 5.03 2.29 6.36
N ARG A 429 3.81 1.79 6.63
CA ARG A 429 3.60 0.39 7.02
C ARG A 429 3.98 -0.55 5.89
N TRP A 430 3.59 -0.23 4.66
CA TRP A 430 3.92 -1.01 3.47
C TRP A 430 5.15 -0.46 2.73
N GLY A 431 5.90 0.44 3.37
CA GLY A 431 7.09 1.09 2.83
C GLY A 431 8.31 0.17 2.75
N GLU A 432 9.43 0.76 2.34
CA GLU A 432 10.71 0.07 2.23
C GLU A 432 11.07 -0.63 3.55
N PRO A 433 11.31 -1.95 3.55
CA PRO A 433 11.69 -2.65 4.76
C PRO A 433 13.04 -2.15 5.25
N SER A 434 13.14 -1.83 6.53
CA SER A 434 14.43 -1.55 7.17
C SER A 434 15.17 -2.86 7.46
N ASP A 435 16.50 -2.84 7.52
CA ASP A 435 17.32 -4.05 7.70
C ASP A 435 17.04 -4.79 9.04
N ASP A 436 16.33 -4.14 9.98
CA ASP A 436 15.89 -4.66 11.29
C ASP A 436 14.41 -5.13 11.32
N ASP A 437 13.65 -4.93 10.25
CA ASP A 437 12.26 -5.41 10.17
C ASP A 437 12.24 -6.91 9.87
N GLY A 438 12.03 -7.72 10.92
CA GLY A 438 11.69 -9.13 10.76
C GLY A 438 10.41 -9.30 9.92
N PRO A 439 10.18 -10.50 9.33
CA PRO A 439 8.92 -10.75 8.64
C PRO A 439 7.76 -10.44 9.60
N PRO A 440 6.75 -9.68 9.18
CA PRO A 440 5.60 -9.40 10.03
C PRO A 440 4.98 -10.73 10.49
N ASP A 441 4.64 -10.82 11.78
CA ASP A 441 4.01 -12.01 12.33
C ASP A 441 2.67 -12.23 11.61
N PRO A 442 2.45 -13.39 10.95
CA PRO A 442 1.24 -13.64 10.17
C PRO A 442 -0.06 -13.49 10.99
N ASP A 443 0.03 -13.60 12.32
CA ASP A 443 -1.11 -13.49 13.23
C ASP A 443 -1.32 -12.07 13.83
N ASP A 444 -0.31 -11.19 13.82
CA ASP A 444 -0.47 -9.78 14.23
C ASP A 444 -1.03 -8.91 13.08
N GLU A 445 -0.98 -9.39 11.84
CA GLU A 445 -1.14 -8.50 10.68
C GLU A 445 -2.59 -8.21 10.28
N VAL A 446 -3.57 -9.02 10.69
CA VAL A 446 -4.99 -8.70 10.54
C VAL A 446 -5.80 -9.52 11.55
N ARG A 447 -6.46 -8.85 12.52
CA ARG A 447 -7.63 -9.44 13.18
C ARG A 447 -8.76 -9.57 12.15
N TRP A 448 -8.71 -10.64 11.37
CA TRP A 448 -9.81 -11.10 10.53
C TRP A 448 -10.94 -11.60 11.45
N PRO A 449 -12.22 -11.56 11.02
CA PRO A 449 -13.22 -12.41 11.66
C PRO A 449 -12.72 -13.83 11.56
N THR A 450 -12.48 -14.46 12.70
CA THR A 450 -12.68 -15.89 12.79
C THR A 450 -14.08 -16.18 12.24
N GLN A 451 -14.15 -16.96 11.17
CA GLN A 451 -15.36 -17.69 10.86
C GLN A 451 -15.51 -18.72 11.99
N ASP A 452 -16.28 -18.38 13.01
CA ASP A 452 -16.90 -19.39 13.85
C ASP A 452 -18.42 -19.34 13.61
N PRO A 453 -19.07 -20.52 13.65
CA PRO A 453 -20.24 -20.86 12.82
C PRO A 453 -21.56 -20.15 13.15
#